data_AF-A0A1F8M8M5-F1
#
_entry.id   AF-A0A1F8M8M5-F1
#
_cell.length_a   1.000
_cell.length_b   1.000
_cell.length_c   1.000
_cell.angle_alpha   90.00
_cell.angle_beta   90.00
_cell.angle_gamma   90.00
#
_symmetry.space_group_name_H-M   'P 1'
#
loop_
_entity.id
_entity.type
_entity.pdbx_description
1 polymer ?
#
loop_
_entity_poly.entity_id
_entity_poly.type
_entity_poly.pdbx_seq_one_letter_code
_entity_poly.pdbx_strand_id
1 'polypeptide(L)'
;MSKRKLWLGIIILSIIAFLTAGCDGGEEVGFGIFLVDSGELVLSEQHIKVYHKNTHEIELNEEGIEKWNSYITYETIPRLAEGLFAKDFLVMVEGIEAYRGHFSSMASSTIPPGVTIVDTLFRLDSKNNTIRIEVGYPWSFRPEEDPRNNSDVFSFLEEQGLLE
;
A
#
# COMPACT_ATOMS: atom_id res chain seq x y z
N MET A 1 -51.28 4.72 18.25
CA MET A 1 -49.89 4.95 17.81
C MET A 1 -49.70 4.27 16.45
N SER A 2 -49.42 5.03 15.38
CA SER A 2 -49.52 4.54 13.99
C SER A 2 -48.47 3.46 13.70
N LYS A 3 -48.89 2.31 13.17
CA LYS A 3 -48.03 1.18 12.73
C LYS A 3 -46.87 1.62 11.80
N ARG A 4 -47.01 2.78 11.15
CA ARG A 4 -45.99 3.41 10.29
C ARG A 4 -44.78 3.94 11.07
N LYS A 5 -44.95 4.42 12.31
CA LYS A 5 -43.85 4.94 13.13
C LYS A 5 -42.98 3.81 13.71
N LEU A 6 -43.57 2.64 13.97
CA LEU A 6 -42.85 1.46 14.46
C LEU A 6 -41.96 0.84 13.37
N TRP A 7 -42.43 0.82 12.12
CA TRP A 7 -41.68 0.31 10.97
C TRP A 7 -40.46 1.17 10.59
N LEU A 8 -40.59 2.50 10.65
CA LEU A 8 -39.49 3.42 10.39
C LEU A 8 -38.37 3.31 11.45
N GLY A 9 -38.72 3.09 12.72
CA GLY A 9 -37.73 2.88 13.77
C GLY A 9 -36.92 1.60 13.61
N ILE A 10 -37.55 0.52 13.12
CA ILE A 10 -36.88 -0.77 12.89
C ILE A 10 -35.91 -0.68 11.70
N ILE A 11 -36.30 -0.02 10.60
CA ILE A 11 -35.42 0.16 9.43
C ILE A 11 -34.18 1.00 9.80
N ILE A 12 -34.35 2.06 10.59
CA ILE A 12 -33.23 2.91 11.01
C ILE A 12 -32.28 2.14 11.96
N LEU A 13 -32.81 1.33 12.88
CA LEU A 13 -31.97 0.49 13.75
C LEU A 13 -31.19 -0.57 12.96
N SER A 14 -31.78 -1.16 11.92
CA SER A 14 -31.11 -2.15 11.07
C SER A 14 -30.00 -1.54 10.21
N ILE A 15 -30.16 -0.29 9.75
CA ILE A 15 -29.10 0.42 8.98
C ILE A 15 -27.93 0.78 9.90
N ILE A 16 -28.18 1.21 11.14
CA ILE A 16 -27.12 1.52 12.11
C ILE A 16 -26.37 0.25 12.53
N ALA A 17 -27.08 -0.87 12.71
CA ALA A 17 -26.45 -2.16 13.04
C ALA A 17 -25.58 -2.72 11.90
N PHE A 18 -25.91 -2.40 10.64
CA PHE A 18 -25.08 -2.77 9.48
C PHE A 18 -23.81 -1.93 9.37
N LEU A 19 -23.83 -0.67 9.81
CA LEU A 19 -22.66 0.22 9.80
C LEU A 19 -21.63 -0.14 10.89
N THR A 20 -22.05 -0.80 11.98
CA THR A 20 -21.15 -1.22 13.06
C THR A 20 -20.67 -2.67 12.93
N ALA A 21 -21.18 -3.44 11.98
CA ALA A 21 -20.86 -4.86 11.78
C ALA A 21 -19.83 -5.10 10.65
N GLY A 22 -19.21 -4.04 10.12
CA GLY A 22 -18.30 -4.11 8.96
C GLY A 22 -16.81 -3.98 9.25
N CYS A 23 -16.39 -3.84 10.52
CA CYS A 23 -14.97 -3.94 10.89
C CYS A 23 -14.77 -5.25 11.64
N ASP A 24 -14.59 -6.33 10.87
CA ASP A 24 -13.95 -7.53 11.37
C ASP A 24 -12.57 -7.13 11.91
N GLY A 25 -12.23 -7.63 13.10
CA GLY A 25 -11.07 -7.23 13.89
C GLY A 25 -9.76 -7.70 13.27
N GLY A 26 -9.42 -7.17 12.10
CA GLY A 26 -8.06 -7.16 11.61
C GLY A 26 -7.20 -6.39 12.60
N GLU A 27 -6.03 -6.92 12.89
CA GLU A 27 -4.98 -6.21 13.62
C GLU A 27 -4.88 -4.77 13.08
N GLU A 28 -4.89 -3.79 13.97
CA GLU A 28 -4.82 -2.38 13.58
C GLU A 28 -3.43 -2.15 12.96
N VAL A 29 -3.36 -2.17 11.63
CA VAL A 29 -2.11 -1.99 10.87
C VAL A 29 -1.67 -0.54 11.04
N GLY A 30 -0.52 -0.34 11.67
CA GLY A 30 0.00 0.99 11.93
C GLY A 30 0.52 1.66 10.66
N PHE A 31 1.24 0.93 9.80
CA PHE A 31 1.64 1.38 8.47
C PHE A 31 1.37 0.29 7.44
N GLY A 32 0.81 0.65 6.27
CA GLY A 32 0.67 -0.36 5.22
C GLY A 32 0.56 0.19 3.82
N ILE A 33 0.95 -0.67 2.89
CA ILE A 33 0.77 -0.52 1.44
C ILE A 33 -0.38 -1.43 1.04
N PHE A 34 -1.44 -0.85 0.50
CA PHE A 34 -2.68 -1.56 0.18
C PHE A 34 -3.01 -1.43 -1.30
N LEU A 35 -3.62 -2.47 -1.89
CA LEU A 35 -4.21 -2.37 -3.21
C LEU A 35 -5.47 -1.51 -3.17
N VAL A 36 -5.59 -0.55 -4.10
CA VAL A 36 -6.76 0.35 -4.19
C VAL A 36 -8.04 -0.41 -4.52
N ASP A 37 -7.97 -1.42 -5.40
CA ASP A 37 -9.13 -2.10 -5.95
C ASP A 37 -9.75 -3.11 -4.97
N SER A 38 -8.92 -3.84 -4.23
CA SER A 38 -9.33 -4.90 -3.32
C SER A 38 -9.26 -4.53 -1.84
N GLY A 39 -8.50 -3.50 -1.47
CA GLY A 39 -8.15 -3.20 -0.08
C GLY A 39 -7.17 -4.20 0.53
N GLU A 40 -6.56 -5.08 -0.27
CA GLU A 40 -5.61 -6.07 0.20
C GLU A 40 -4.32 -5.42 0.72
N LEU A 41 -3.87 -5.83 1.91
CA LEU A 41 -2.57 -5.46 2.46
C LEU A 41 -1.44 -6.18 1.69
N VAL A 42 -0.63 -5.39 0.99
CA VAL A 42 0.55 -5.84 0.25
C VAL A 42 1.74 -5.99 1.18
N LEU A 43 2.05 -4.94 1.96
CA LEU A 43 3.12 -4.90 2.95
C LEU A 43 2.69 -4.04 4.14
N SER A 44 3.12 -4.40 5.34
CA SER A 44 2.96 -3.62 6.58
C SER A 44 4.32 -3.32 7.23
N GLU A 45 4.33 -2.57 8.33
CA GLU A 45 5.53 -2.32 9.14
C GLU A 45 6.26 -3.60 9.56
N GLN A 46 5.52 -4.68 9.81
CA GLN A 46 6.09 -5.98 10.20
C GLN A 46 6.96 -6.61 9.12
N HIS A 47 6.80 -6.20 7.86
CA HIS A 47 7.55 -6.69 6.71
C HIS A 47 8.81 -5.86 6.42
N ILE A 48 8.97 -4.73 7.11
CA ILE A 48 10.03 -3.76 6.88
C ILE A 48 11.20 -4.06 7.83
N LYS A 49 12.40 -4.05 7.28
CA LYS A 49 13.64 -4.02 8.06
C LYS A 49 14.08 -2.59 8.32
N VAL A 50 14.10 -1.76 7.27
CA VAL A 50 14.42 -0.33 7.36
C VAL A 50 13.82 0.43 6.18
N TYR A 51 13.44 1.68 6.41
CA TYR A 51 13.06 2.66 5.42
C TYR A 51 14.16 3.72 5.32
N HIS A 52 14.78 3.84 4.14
CA HIS A 52 15.81 4.84 3.88
C HIS A 52 15.16 6.14 3.39
N LYS A 53 15.09 7.14 4.28
CA LYS A 53 14.37 8.41 4.04
C LYS A 53 14.87 9.16 2.81
N ASN A 54 16.18 9.16 2.60
CA ASN A 54 16.81 9.96 1.55
C ASN A 54 16.66 9.37 0.14
N THR A 55 16.46 8.05 0.04
CA THR A 55 16.29 7.34 -1.24
C THR A 55 14.86 6.85 -1.47
N HIS A 56 13.99 6.93 -0.46
CA HIS A 56 12.66 6.34 -0.44
C HIS A 56 12.67 4.86 -0.81
N GLU A 57 13.63 4.14 -0.24
CA GLU A 57 13.81 2.71 -0.39
C GLU A 57 13.31 2.00 0.87
N ILE A 58 12.63 0.87 0.69
CA ILE A 58 12.20 -0.01 1.76
C ILE A 58 13.02 -1.29 1.66
N GLU A 59 13.89 -1.52 2.63
CA GLU A 59 14.54 -2.81 2.81
C GLU A 59 13.57 -3.74 3.53
N LEU A 60 13.28 -4.89 2.92
CA LEU A 60 12.38 -5.90 3.46
C LEU A 60 13.13 -6.91 4.32
N ASN A 61 12.48 -7.40 5.36
CA ASN A 61 12.93 -8.57 6.11
C ASN A 61 12.52 -9.88 5.39
N GLU A 62 12.82 -11.04 5.98
CA GLU A 62 12.54 -12.34 5.36
C GLU A 62 11.05 -12.54 5.04
N GLU A 63 10.15 -12.15 5.94
CA GLU A 63 8.70 -12.24 5.74
C GLU A 63 8.23 -11.27 4.65
N GLY A 64 8.78 -10.06 4.62
CA GLY A 64 8.52 -9.09 3.56
C GLY A 64 8.93 -9.58 2.18
N ILE A 65 10.08 -10.25 2.07
CA ILE A 65 10.55 -10.87 0.83
C ILE A 65 9.59 -11.97 0.39
N GLU A 66 9.17 -12.85 1.30
CA GLU A 66 8.23 -13.94 1.00
C GLU A 66 6.88 -13.37 0.52
N LYS A 67 6.34 -12.40 1.26
CA LYS A 67 5.08 -11.72 0.92
C LYS A 67 5.16 -11.02 -0.43
N TRP A 68 6.22 -10.27 -0.70
CA TRP A 68 6.43 -9.61 -2.00
C TRP A 68 6.49 -10.64 -3.15
N ASN A 69 7.28 -11.69 -2.97
CA ASN A 69 7.46 -12.73 -3.98
C ASN A 69 6.18 -13.54 -4.23
N SER A 70 5.23 -13.58 -3.29
CA SER A 70 3.92 -14.23 -3.48
C SER A 70 3.10 -13.62 -4.62
N TYR A 71 3.35 -12.36 -4.98
CA TYR A 71 2.72 -11.69 -6.13
C TYR A 71 3.40 -11.98 -7.47
N ILE A 72 4.50 -12.74 -7.48
CA ILE A 72 5.26 -13.09 -8.69
C ILE A 72 4.88 -14.51 -9.11
N THR A 73 3.82 -14.60 -9.91
CA THR A 73 3.14 -15.88 -10.27
C THR A 73 3.77 -16.63 -11.44
N TYR A 74 4.98 -16.25 -11.87
CA TYR A 74 5.63 -16.81 -13.06
C TYR A 74 7.07 -17.22 -12.81
N GLU A 75 7.51 -18.21 -13.58
CA GLU A 75 8.89 -18.73 -13.56
C GLU A 75 9.76 -18.14 -14.68
N THR A 76 9.14 -17.74 -15.80
CA THR A 76 9.88 -17.29 -17.00
C THR A 76 9.27 -16.06 -17.66
N ILE A 77 7.98 -16.08 -17.99
CA ILE A 77 7.31 -14.97 -18.69
C ILE A 77 6.32 -14.29 -17.73
N PRO A 78 6.48 -12.98 -17.46
CA PRO A 78 5.58 -12.23 -16.60
C PRO A 78 4.13 -12.28 -17.08
N ARG A 79 3.23 -12.73 -16.21
CA ARG A 79 1.79 -12.57 -16.39
C ARG A 79 1.36 -11.27 -15.74
N LEU A 80 1.53 -10.17 -16.47
CA LEU A 80 1.40 -8.82 -15.93
C LEU A 80 0.08 -8.56 -15.17
N ALA A 81 -1.03 -9.17 -15.63
CA ALA A 81 -2.35 -9.01 -15.01
C ALA A 81 -2.53 -9.78 -13.67
N GLU A 82 -1.68 -10.76 -13.38
CA GLU A 82 -1.81 -11.61 -12.18
C GLU A 82 -0.99 -11.10 -10.99
N GLY A 83 -0.05 -10.18 -11.21
CA GLY A 83 0.84 -9.64 -10.17
C GLY A 83 0.45 -8.24 -9.68
N LEU A 84 1.43 -7.50 -9.16
CA LEU A 84 1.27 -6.10 -8.75
C LEU A 84 1.32 -5.12 -9.92
N PHE A 85 2.00 -5.48 -11.02
CA PHE A 85 2.26 -4.56 -12.12
C PHE A 85 0.98 -3.87 -12.64
N ALA A 86 1.06 -2.55 -12.81
CA ALA A 86 -0.03 -1.67 -13.26
C ALA A 86 -1.25 -1.59 -12.33
N LYS A 87 -1.17 -2.12 -11.10
CA LYS A 87 -2.17 -1.87 -10.05
C LYS A 87 -1.85 -0.59 -9.29
N ASP A 88 -2.90 0.04 -8.77
CA ASP A 88 -2.78 1.21 -7.90
C ASP A 88 -2.65 0.79 -6.44
N PHE A 89 -1.90 1.58 -5.66
CA PHE A 89 -1.74 1.37 -4.22
C PHE A 89 -2.04 2.62 -3.40
N LEU A 90 -2.32 2.39 -2.11
CA LEU A 90 -2.43 3.40 -1.06
C LEU A 90 -1.37 3.11 0.00
N VAL A 91 -0.69 4.15 0.46
CA VAL A 91 0.05 4.10 1.71
C VAL A 91 -0.84 4.69 2.79
N MET A 92 -1.05 3.92 3.86
CA MET A 92 -1.83 4.34 5.01
C MET A 92 -0.98 4.29 6.28
N VAL A 93 -1.24 5.23 7.18
CA VAL A 93 -0.70 5.27 8.53
C VAL A 93 -1.89 5.41 9.48
N GLU A 94 -2.02 4.49 10.44
CA GLU A 94 -3.12 4.46 11.43
C GLU A 94 -4.51 4.62 10.80
N GLY A 95 -4.72 3.95 9.66
CA GLY A 95 -5.98 3.99 8.90
C GLY A 95 -6.23 5.28 8.11
N ILE A 96 -5.29 6.23 8.09
CA ILE A 96 -5.36 7.48 7.33
C ILE A 96 -4.49 7.35 6.07
N GLU A 97 -5.04 7.71 4.92
CA GLU A 97 -4.28 7.75 3.67
C GLU A 97 -3.19 8.83 3.72
N ALA A 98 -1.94 8.41 3.60
CA ALA A 98 -0.78 9.30 3.53
C ALA A 98 -0.55 9.76 2.08
N TYR A 99 -0.54 8.81 1.14
CA TYR A 99 -0.45 9.07 -0.29
C TYR A 99 -0.84 7.84 -1.11
N ARG A 100 -0.92 8.00 -2.43
CA ARG A 100 -1.24 6.93 -3.39
C ARG A 100 -0.30 6.92 -4.58
N GLY A 101 -0.23 5.77 -5.24
CA GLY A 101 0.63 5.57 -6.41
C GLY A 101 0.23 4.34 -7.20
N HIS A 102 1.14 3.87 -8.03
CA HIS A 102 0.96 2.66 -8.83
C HIS A 102 2.23 1.80 -8.82
N PHE A 103 2.04 0.51 -9.01
CA PHE A 103 3.13 -0.44 -9.19
C PHE A 103 3.58 -0.46 -10.64
N SER A 104 4.90 -0.44 -10.86
CA SER A 104 5.49 -0.52 -12.19
C SER A 104 6.81 -1.28 -12.18
N SER A 105 7.42 -1.40 -13.35
CA SER A 105 8.76 -1.95 -13.51
C SER A 105 9.58 -1.03 -14.40
N MET A 106 10.87 -0.90 -14.11
CA MET A 106 11.81 -0.18 -14.96
C MET A 106 11.97 -0.82 -16.35
N ALA A 107 11.52 -2.08 -16.51
CA ALA A 107 11.44 -2.73 -17.82
C ALA A 107 10.27 -2.21 -18.69
N SER A 108 9.32 -1.46 -18.11
CA SER A 108 8.22 -0.85 -18.85
C SER A 108 8.66 0.44 -19.54
N SER A 109 8.28 0.60 -20.81
CA SER A 109 8.48 1.85 -21.56
C SER A 109 7.49 2.96 -21.16
N THR A 110 6.49 2.62 -20.36
CA THR A 110 5.44 3.55 -19.90
C THR A 110 5.33 3.46 -18.39
N ILE A 111 5.68 4.54 -17.71
CA ILE A 111 5.46 4.72 -16.27
C ILE A 111 4.46 5.88 -16.14
N PRO A 112 3.25 5.66 -15.59
CA PRO A 112 2.32 6.73 -15.30
C PRO A 112 2.94 7.83 -14.44
N PRO A 113 2.50 9.10 -14.57
CA PRO A 113 2.93 10.16 -13.65
C PRO A 113 2.43 9.87 -12.23
N GLY A 114 3.18 10.30 -11.22
CA GLY A 114 2.82 10.13 -9.80
C GLY A 114 3.85 9.36 -9.01
N VAL A 115 3.45 8.85 -7.84
CA VAL A 115 4.30 7.96 -7.02
C VAL A 115 4.28 6.56 -7.62
N THR A 116 5.44 5.94 -7.73
CA THR A 116 5.61 4.61 -8.32
C THR A 116 6.42 3.72 -7.40
N ILE A 117 5.93 2.52 -7.09
CA ILE A 117 6.80 1.46 -6.56
C ILE A 117 7.32 0.68 -7.75
N VAL A 118 8.64 0.72 -7.96
CA VAL A 118 9.29 0.13 -9.14
C VAL A 118 9.72 -1.33 -8.89
N ASP A 119 10.10 -1.99 -9.98
CA ASP A 119 10.68 -3.33 -10.01
C ASP A 119 9.79 -4.46 -9.48
N THR A 120 8.46 -4.31 -9.63
CA THR A 120 7.46 -5.32 -9.24
C THR A 120 7.47 -6.62 -10.07
N LEU A 121 8.39 -6.73 -11.02
CA LEU A 121 8.55 -7.91 -11.88
C LEU A 121 9.80 -8.74 -11.52
N PHE A 122 10.49 -8.40 -10.43
CA PHE A 122 11.70 -9.09 -10.02
C PHE A 122 11.51 -9.73 -8.65
N ARG A 123 11.91 -10.99 -8.53
CA ARG A 123 11.95 -11.68 -7.24
C ARG A 123 13.06 -11.05 -6.38
N LEU A 124 12.74 -10.87 -5.11
CA LEU A 124 13.68 -10.43 -4.11
C LEU A 124 14.33 -11.62 -3.43
N ASP A 125 15.56 -11.43 -2.95
CA ASP A 125 16.31 -12.38 -2.14
C ASP A 125 17.07 -11.64 -1.04
N SER A 126 17.79 -12.37 -0.18
CA SER A 126 18.53 -11.76 0.93
C SER A 126 19.69 -10.83 0.51
N LYS A 127 20.03 -10.76 -0.78
CA LYS A 127 21.03 -9.83 -1.34
C LYS A 127 20.39 -8.66 -2.07
N ASN A 128 19.15 -8.82 -2.52
CA ASN A 128 18.36 -7.84 -3.25
C ASN A 128 16.97 -7.81 -2.63
N ASN A 129 16.85 -7.19 -1.46
CA ASN A 129 15.63 -7.15 -0.64
C ASN A 129 15.00 -5.75 -0.58
N THR A 130 15.44 -4.84 -1.44
CA THR A 130 14.99 -3.45 -1.43
C THR A 130 13.99 -3.19 -2.55
N ILE A 131 12.86 -2.56 -2.20
CA ILE A 131 11.95 -1.95 -3.16
C ILE A 131 12.10 -0.44 -3.11
N ARG A 132 11.94 0.24 -4.25
CA ARG A 132 12.10 1.70 -4.35
C ARG A 132 10.78 2.37 -4.67
N ILE A 133 10.49 3.46 -3.95
CA ILE A 133 9.38 4.36 -4.22
C ILE A 133 9.91 5.57 -4.95
N GLU A 134 9.56 5.73 -6.23
CA GLU A 134 9.95 6.86 -7.07
C GLU A 134 8.79 7.85 -7.25
N VAL A 135 9.14 9.05 -7.70
CA VAL A 135 8.18 9.97 -8.33
C VAL A 135 8.49 9.97 -9.82
N GLY A 136 7.50 9.53 -10.59
CA GLY A 136 7.68 8.98 -11.93
C GLY A 136 7.47 9.94 -13.09
N TYR A 137 7.61 9.33 -14.26
CA TYR A 137 7.74 9.92 -15.60
C TYR A 137 6.47 10.67 -16.09
N PRO A 138 6.61 11.69 -16.95
CA PRO A 138 7.88 12.27 -17.41
C PRO A 138 8.67 12.89 -16.25
N TRP A 139 10.01 12.96 -16.34
CA TRP A 139 10.85 13.63 -15.33
C TRP A 139 10.45 15.11 -15.07
N SER A 140 9.57 15.66 -15.92
CA SER A 140 8.91 16.95 -15.75
C SER A 140 7.72 16.92 -14.77
N PHE A 141 7.22 15.75 -14.41
CA PHE A 141 6.30 15.59 -13.29
C PHE A 141 7.11 15.70 -12.01
N ARG A 142 7.22 16.94 -11.53
CA ARG A 142 7.68 17.25 -10.18
C ARG A 142 6.49 17.87 -9.49
N PRO A 143 5.79 17.12 -8.62
CA PRO A 143 4.77 17.76 -7.80
C PRO A 143 5.43 18.89 -7.00
N GLU A 144 4.68 19.94 -6.71
CA GLU A 144 5.19 21.06 -5.90
C GLU A 144 5.70 20.56 -4.54
N GLU A 145 5.03 19.55 -4.00
CA GLU A 145 5.39 18.83 -2.79
C GLU A 145 5.54 17.33 -3.13
N ASP A 146 6.65 16.74 -2.70
CA ASP A 146 6.87 15.30 -2.85
C ASP A 146 5.98 14.55 -1.84
N PRO A 147 4.95 13.82 -2.28
CA PRO A 147 4.02 13.13 -1.37
C PRO A 147 4.71 12.05 -0.52
N ARG A 148 5.90 11.58 -0.93
CA ARG A 148 6.69 10.62 -0.14
C ARG A 148 7.33 11.28 1.09
N ASN A 149 7.46 12.61 1.11
CA ASN A 149 7.89 13.38 2.29
C ASN A 149 6.73 13.63 3.27
N ASN A 150 5.88 12.62 3.46
CA ASN A 150 4.77 12.69 4.40
C ASN A 150 5.31 12.55 5.83
N SER A 151 5.03 13.55 6.69
CA SER A 151 5.52 13.58 8.07
C SER A 151 5.00 12.43 8.91
N ASP A 152 3.76 11.99 8.68
CA ASP A 152 3.09 10.99 9.49
C ASP A 152 3.73 9.62 9.24
N VAL A 153 4.11 9.34 7.98
CA VAL A 153 4.91 8.14 7.62
C VAL A 153 6.26 8.15 8.32
N PHE A 154 6.99 9.28 8.27
CA PHE A 154 8.31 9.34 8.90
C PHE A 154 8.24 9.25 10.42
N SER A 155 7.33 9.97 11.05
CA SER A 155 7.15 9.91 12.51
C SER A 155 6.78 8.51 12.96
N PHE A 156 5.83 7.85 12.28
CA PHE A 156 5.47 6.47 12.61
C PHE A 156 6.67 5.52 12.48
N LEU A 157 7.39 5.54 11.35
CA LEU A 157 8.54 4.65 11.15
C LEU A 157 9.70 4.95 12.09
N GLU A 158 9.93 6.22 12.45
CA GLU A 158 10.92 6.61 13.46
C GLU A 158 10.55 6.07 14.86
N GLU A 159 9.28 6.18 15.25
CA GLU A 159 8.76 5.65 16.52
C GLU A 159 8.88 4.11 16.60
N GLN A 160 8.71 3.41 15.47
CA GLN A 160 8.93 1.97 15.37
C GLN A 160 10.41 1.57 15.27
N GLY A 161 11.34 2.53 15.16
CA GLY A 161 12.77 2.25 14.95
C GLY A 161 13.10 1.68 13.57
N LEU A 162 12.27 1.97 12.57
CA LEU A 162 12.37 1.49 11.19
C LEU A 162 12.89 2.56 10.21
N LEU A 163 13.20 3.78 10.66
CA LEU A 163 13.64 4.88 9.79
C LEU A 163 15.16 5.10 9.84
N GLU A 164 15.79 5.27 8.68
CA GLU A 164 17.20 5.68 8.50
C GLU A 164 17.35 6.91 7.59
#